data_AF-A0A220UB12-F1
#
_entry.id   AF-A0A220UB12-F1
#
_cell.length_a   1.000
_cell.length_b   1.000
_cell.length_c   1.000
_cell.angle_alpha   90.00
_cell.angle_beta   90.00
_cell.angle_gamma   90.00
#
_symmetry.space_group_name_H-M   'P 1'
#
loop_
_entity.id
_entity.type
_entity.pdbx_description
1 polymer ?
#
loop_
_entity_poly.entity_id
_entity_poly.type
_entity_poly.pdbx_seq_one_letter_code
_entity_poly.pdbx_strand_id
1 'polypeptide(L)'
;MRTVKITRRTRTAMALLAGAALLGLGACGTGTEDGAEESSAPPSASTDDGAQETEQDADHDQASDDGGSATGDDDEVTEDDEGASTAGERTRIMLRTDLGLDGSTGEGALVLTGDDLSALLAEPFGGTADCDAELVLEPGAAPVDCVGPANFDSTEPTQPWVAHTVMVPAESGFQDGSRVAVLFSTGTALPEAAEDLLDEDVTLTGVGFGSTFGMDPLSAEDVAGSTLGTLTSEFAYVPVDEMADWSDVTCEDGLDFAEFETVDCEATTAEGESWDLVVAPGTYADNDQGLLVGIDRTSGS
;
A
#
# COMPACT_ATOMS: atom_id res chain seq x y z
N MET A 1 33.31 -12.04 -12.87
CA MET A 1 32.28 -13.09 -12.78
C MET A 1 32.65 -14.09 -11.70
N ARG A 2 32.17 -13.85 -10.47
CA ARG A 2 32.23 -14.81 -9.37
C ARG A 2 30.79 -15.19 -9.06
N THR A 3 30.41 -16.38 -9.47
CA THR A 3 29.09 -16.95 -9.18
C THR A 3 29.10 -17.40 -7.73
N VAL A 4 28.41 -16.68 -6.85
CA VAL A 4 28.16 -17.15 -5.48
C VAL A 4 26.87 -17.96 -5.53
N LYS A 5 26.98 -19.27 -5.33
CA LYS A 5 25.84 -20.19 -5.19
C LYS A 5 25.41 -20.21 -3.73
N ILE A 6 24.28 -19.58 -3.40
CA ILE A 6 23.66 -19.71 -2.09
C ILE A 6 23.02 -21.10 -2.02
N THR A 7 23.52 -21.93 -1.10
CA THR A 7 23.08 -23.32 -0.92
C THR A 7 21.93 -23.33 0.09
N ARG A 8 20.70 -23.59 -0.38
CA ARG A 8 19.52 -23.82 0.47
C ARG A 8 19.82 -24.93 1.48
N ARG A 9 19.79 -24.59 2.77
CA ARG A 9 20.07 -25.52 3.88
C ARG A 9 18.75 -26.08 4.39
N THR A 10 18.35 -27.23 3.86
CA THR A 10 17.26 -28.04 4.41
C THR A 10 17.59 -28.42 5.86
N ARG A 11 16.78 -27.96 6.82
CA ARG A 11 16.79 -28.48 8.19
C ARG A 11 15.46 -29.15 8.49
N THR A 12 15.57 -30.46 8.66
CA THR A 12 14.53 -31.39 9.06
C THR A 12 14.14 -31.18 10.53
N ALA A 13 12.84 -31.31 10.77
CA ALA A 13 12.06 -31.30 12.01
C ALA A 13 12.72 -31.78 13.32
N MET A 14 12.34 -31.12 14.42
CA MET A 14 12.12 -31.77 15.71
C MET A 14 10.80 -31.29 16.32
N ALA A 15 9.87 -32.24 16.52
CA ALA A 15 8.67 -32.10 17.32
C ALA A 15 9.02 -32.14 18.82
N LEU A 16 8.41 -31.27 19.63
CA LEU A 16 8.47 -31.32 21.09
C LEU A 16 7.09 -31.03 21.71
N LEU A 17 6.45 -32.13 22.07
CA LEU A 17 5.57 -32.42 23.21
C LEU A 17 4.85 -31.28 23.95
N ALA A 18 3.53 -31.45 23.98
CA ALA A 18 2.57 -30.86 24.90
C ALA A 18 2.93 -31.01 26.39
N GLY A 19 2.62 -29.96 27.16
CA GLY A 19 2.61 -29.97 28.62
C GLY A 19 1.58 -28.98 29.15
N ALA A 20 0.41 -29.49 29.52
CA ALA A 20 -0.61 -28.75 30.25
C ALA A 20 -0.17 -28.50 31.69
N ALA A 21 -0.31 -27.26 32.18
CA ALA A 21 -0.35 -26.97 33.61
C ALA A 21 -1.35 -25.83 33.89
N LEU A 22 -2.26 -26.13 34.80
CA LEU A 22 -3.39 -25.35 35.27
C LEU A 22 -3.01 -24.40 36.42
N LEU A 23 -3.77 -23.31 36.52
CA LEU A 23 -4.16 -22.52 37.71
C LEU A 23 -3.16 -21.55 38.35
N GLY A 24 -3.60 -20.28 38.38
CA GLY A 24 -3.08 -19.23 39.26
C GLY A 24 -3.99 -18.00 39.29
N LEU A 25 -5.13 -18.11 39.99
CA LEU A 25 -6.00 -16.99 40.35
C LEU A 25 -5.24 -15.96 41.20
N GLY A 26 -5.27 -14.69 40.79
CA GLY A 26 -4.84 -13.54 41.57
C GLY A 26 -5.79 -12.38 41.36
N ALA A 27 -6.75 -12.22 42.27
CA ALA A 27 -7.66 -11.09 42.35
C ALA A 27 -6.95 -9.87 42.96
N CYS A 28 -7.19 -8.68 42.39
CA CYS A 28 -7.04 -7.34 42.98
C CYS A 28 -7.48 -6.37 41.88
N GLY A 29 -8.31 -5.34 42.04
CA GLY A 29 -8.97 -4.76 43.19
C GLY A 29 -9.66 -3.52 42.64
N THR A 30 -10.94 -3.34 42.98
CA THR A 30 -11.75 -2.19 42.59
C THR A 30 -11.25 -0.93 43.30
N GLY A 31 -10.94 0.12 42.55
CA GLY A 31 -10.69 1.47 43.06
C GLY A 31 -11.40 2.50 42.18
N THR A 32 -12.58 2.92 42.62
CA THR A 32 -13.34 4.07 42.10
C THR A 32 -13.19 5.20 43.11
N GLU A 33 -12.57 6.30 42.71
CA GLU A 33 -12.64 7.64 43.32
C GLU A 33 -12.48 8.63 42.14
N ASP A 34 -13.56 9.24 41.64
CA ASP A 34 -14.10 10.56 42.01
C ASP A 34 -13.13 11.75 41.85
N GLY A 35 -13.55 12.73 41.04
CA GLY A 35 -12.93 14.07 40.96
C GLY A 35 -12.86 14.60 39.53
N ALA A 36 -13.93 15.22 39.01
CA ALA A 36 -14.17 16.67 39.07
C ALA A 36 -13.40 17.46 37.99
N GLU A 37 -14.18 17.93 37.02
CA GLU A 37 -14.16 19.24 36.36
C GLU A 37 -12.82 20.01 36.36
N GLU A 38 -12.31 20.38 35.18
CA GLU A 38 -12.20 21.80 34.83
C GLU A 38 -11.96 22.03 33.33
N SER A 39 -12.81 22.91 32.81
CA SER A 39 -12.76 23.53 31.50
C SER A 39 -11.59 24.51 31.42
N SER A 40 -10.86 24.53 30.30
CA SER A 40 -10.25 25.77 29.79
C SER A 40 -9.86 25.63 28.32
N ALA A 41 -10.51 26.46 27.51
CA ALA A 41 -10.25 26.70 26.10
C ALA A 41 -8.83 27.24 25.83
N PRO A 42 -8.30 27.08 24.61
CA PRO A 42 -7.09 27.78 24.19
C PRO A 42 -7.40 29.27 23.92
N PRO A 43 -6.56 30.22 24.36
CA PRO A 43 -6.54 31.55 23.80
C PRO A 43 -5.49 31.62 22.68
N SER A 44 -5.87 32.16 21.53
CA SER A 44 -5.18 33.31 20.91
C SER A 44 -5.81 33.66 19.56
N ALA A 45 -6.39 34.86 19.51
CA ALA A 45 -6.68 35.60 18.29
C ALA A 45 -5.82 36.87 18.31
N SER A 46 -5.23 37.23 17.18
CA SER A 46 -4.89 38.59 16.69
C SER A 46 -4.24 38.41 15.30
N THR A 47 -4.93 38.62 14.17
CA THR A 47 -5.35 39.88 13.50
C THR A 47 -4.20 40.62 12.80
N ASP A 48 -4.44 40.88 11.51
CA ASP A 48 -4.05 42.04 10.69
C ASP A 48 -2.62 42.17 10.13
N ASP A 49 -2.53 42.01 8.80
CA ASP A 49 -1.97 42.98 7.84
C ASP A 49 -2.41 42.44 6.46
N GLY A 50 -2.95 43.16 5.48
CA GLY A 50 -2.95 44.59 5.18
C GLY A 50 -3.03 44.64 3.65
N ALA A 51 -4.14 45.13 3.11
CA ALA A 51 -4.37 45.24 1.66
C ALA A 51 -3.50 46.32 1.01
N GLN A 52 -3.09 46.12 -0.25
CA GLN A 52 -3.07 47.19 -1.26
C GLN A 52 -3.00 46.68 -2.71
N GLU A 53 -3.95 47.19 -3.50
CA GLU A 53 -4.08 47.22 -4.96
C GLU A 53 -2.94 48.04 -5.58
N THR A 54 -2.50 47.90 -6.84
CA THR A 54 -3.06 48.46 -8.10
C THR A 54 -1.93 48.30 -9.17
N GLU A 55 -2.16 47.70 -10.35
CA GLU A 55 -2.52 48.29 -11.66
C GLU A 55 -1.37 48.33 -12.71
N GLN A 56 -1.72 47.91 -13.94
CA GLN A 56 -1.32 48.45 -15.27
C GLN A 56 0.16 48.31 -15.71
N ASP A 57 0.54 48.07 -16.96
CA ASP A 57 -0.16 48.21 -18.24
C ASP A 57 0.62 47.56 -19.41
N ALA A 58 -0.12 47.34 -20.50
CA ALA A 58 0.24 47.38 -21.94
C ALA A 58 1.25 46.37 -22.53
N ASP A 59 1.03 45.64 -23.64
CA ASP A 59 0.39 45.86 -24.98
C ASP A 59 1.51 45.65 -26.03
N HIS A 60 1.34 44.65 -26.93
CA HIS A 60 1.72 44.79 -28.35
C HIS A 60 1.30 43.56 -29.19
N ASP A 61 0.24 43.78 -29.96
CA ASP A 61 0.13 43.63 -31.43
C ASP A 61 0.68 42.40 -32.19
N GLN A 62 -0.28 41.57 -32.62
CA GLN A 62 -0.73 41.29 -34.01
C GLN A 62 0.23 41.08 -35.21
N ALA A 63 -0.20 40.07 -35.99
CA ALA A 63 -0.26 39.93 -37.47
C ALA A 63 0.78 39.00 -38.12
N SER A 64 0.50 38.20 -39.17
CA SER A 64 -0.68 37.59 -39.82
C SER A 64 -0.13 36.76 -41.01
N ASP A 65 -0.93 35.78 -41.49
CA ASP A 65 -0.95 35.21 -42.87
C ASP A 65 0.23 34.33 -43.35
N ASP A 66 0.10 33.28 -44.18
CA ASP A 66 -0.99 32.85 -45.06
C ASP A 66 -0.75 31.40 -45.55
N GLY A 67 -1.82 30.70 -45.94
CA GLY A 67 -1.85 29.93 -47.20
C GLY A 67 -1.49 28.44 -47.22
N GLY A 68 -2.52 27.58 -47.37
CA GLY A 68 -2.32 26.21 -47.87
C GLY A 68 -3.56 25.31 -47.92
N SER A 69 -4.58 25.64 -48.73
CA SER A 69 -5.67 24.70 -49.08
C SER A 69 -5.21 23.64 -50.09
N ALA A 70 -5.54 22.37 -49.85
CA ALA A 70 -5.90 21.42 -50.90
C ALA A 70 -6.76 20.27 -50.33
N THR A 71 -7.84 20.02 -51.07
CA THR A 71 -8.95 19.07 -50.91
C THR A 71 -8.64 17.65 -51.40
N GLY A 72 -9.32 16.65 -50.83
CA GLY A 72 -9.54 15.30 -51.41
C GLY A 72 -9.88 14.29 -50.30
N ASP A 73 -11.17 14.08 -49.99
CA ASP A 73 -12.05 13.01 -50.52
C ASP A 73 -11.87 11.68 -49.78
N ASP A 74 -12.92 11.34 -49.01
CA ASP A 74 -13.42 10.03 -48.59
C ASP A 74 -12.54 8.79 -48.80
N ASP A 75 -12.14 8.19 -47.68
CA ASP A 75 -12.29 6.75 -47.49
C ASP A 75 -12.84 6.52 -46.08
N GLU A 76 -14.07 6.03 -46.01
CA GLU A 76 -14.75 5.58 -44.81
C GLU A 76 -13.95 4.42 -44.18
N VAL A 77 -13.15 4.71 -43.16
CA VAL A 77 -12.68 3.71 -42.21
C VAL A 77 -13.73 3.62 -41.12
N THR A 78 -14.50 2.55 -41.19
CA THR A 78 -15.49 2.16 -40.18
C THR A 78 -14.90 2.20 -38.78
N GLU A 79 -15.69 2.83 -37.92
CA GLU A 79 -15.54 3.07 -36.50
C GLU A 79 -14.90 1.91 -35.73
N ASP A 80 -13.87 2.31 -34.96
CA ASP A 80 -13.34 1.75 -33.73
C ASP A 80 -13.87 0.38 -33.32
N ASP A 81 -13.04 -0.61 -33.64
CA ASP A 81 -12.89 -1.81 -32.82
C ASP A 81 -12.56 -1.35 -31.39
N GLU A 82 -13.55 -1.34 -30.49
CA GLU A 82 -13.33 -1.40 -29.04
C GLU A 82 -12.73 -2.78 -28.66
N GLY A 83 -11.59 -3.08 -29.26
CA GLY A 83 -10.72 -4.18 -28.91
C GLY A 83 -9.66 -3.63 -27.96
N ALA A 84 -9.91 -3.83 -26.67
CA ALA A 84 -8.95 -3.81 -25.57
C ALA A 84 -7.58 -3.20 -25.92
N SER A 85 -7.35 -1.96 -25.51
CA SER A 85 -6.00 -1.40 -25.44
C SER A 85 -5.17 -2.25 -24.47
N THR A 86 -4.54 -3.31 -24.95
CA THR A 86 -3.47 -4.02 -24.24
C THR A 86 -2.16 -3.23 -24.37
N ALA A 87 -2.20 -1.95 -23.98
CA ALA A 87 -1.04 -1.28 -23.42
C ALA A 87 -1.13 -1.60 -21.92
N GLY A 88 -0.26 -2.52 -21.46
CA GLY A 88 -0.37 -3.25 -20.20
C GLY A 88 -1.00 -2.44 -19.07
N GLU A 89 -2.21 -2.83 -18.67
CA GLU A 89 -2.87 -2.25 -17.50
C GLU A 89 -1.97 -2.51 -16.30
N ARG A 90 -1.36 -1.44 -15.76
CA ARG A 90 -0.48 -1.53 -14.60
C ARG A 90 -1.20 -2.21 -13.45
N THR A 91 -0.51 -3.10 -12.73
CA THR A 91 -1.06 -3.72 -11.53
C THR A 91 -1.39 -2.64 -10.51
N ARG A 92 -2.66 -2.57 -10.11
CA ARG A 92 -3.16 -1.67 -9.07
C ARG A 92 -3.37 -2.44 -7.79
N ILE A 93 -3.15 -1.77 -6.68
CA ILE A 93 -3.23 -2.34 -5.34
C ILE A 93 -4.22 -1.60 -4.46
N MET A 94 -4.77 -2.32 -3.49
CA MET A 94 -5.57 -1.76 -2.42
C MET A 94 -5.27 -2.51 -1.13
N LEU A 95 -4.73 -1.81 -0.13
CA LEU A 95 -4.48 -2.36 1.19
C LEU A 95 -5.68 -2.08 2.11
N ARG A 96 -6.29 -3.14 2.64
CA ARG A 96 -7.40 -3.09 3.59
C ARG A 96 -6.92 -3.58 4.95
N THR A 97 -6.90 -2.68 5.93
CA THR A 97 -6.44 -3.00 7.27
C THR A 97 -7.59 -3.10 8.29
N ASP A 98 -8.69 -2.40 8.07
CA ASP A 98 -9.94 -2.65 8.79
C ASP A 98 -10.71 -3.76 8.08
N LEU A 99 -10.74 -4.93 8.73
CA LEU A 99 -11.38 -6.14 8.21
C LEU A 99 -12.79 -6.35 8.80
N GLY A 100 -13.27 -5.49 9.70
CA GLY A 100 -14.59 -5.62 10.32
C GLY A 100 -14.78 -6.92 11.15
N LEU A 101 -13.69 -7.57 11.54
CA LEU A 101 -13.74 -8.83 12.29
C LEU A 101 -13.90 -8.55 13.79
N ASP A 102 -15.08 -8.90 14.32
CA ASP A 102 -15.37 -8.87 15.74
C ASP A 102 -14.66 -10.02 16.49
N GLY A 103 -13.33 -9.98 16.59
CA GLY A 103 -12.48 -10.77 17.50
C GLY A 103 -12.97 -12.17 17.86
N SER A 104 -13.46 -12.94 16.87
CA SER A 104 -14.23 -14.14 17.19
C SER A 104 -13.27 -15.24 17.66
N THR A 105 -13.40 -15.55 18.95
CA THR A 105 -12.59 -16.46 19.75
C THR A 105 -12.99 -17.92 19.46
N GLY A 106 -12.92 -18.30 18.19
CA GLY A 106 -13.05 -19.69 17.75
C GLY A 106 -11.70 -20.42 17.78
N GLU A 107 -11.72 -21.73 18.06
CA GLU A 107 -10.56 -22.59 17.78
C GLU A 107 -10.45 -22.78 16.26
N GLY A 108 -9.57 -22.02 15.61
CA GLY A 108 -9.29 -22.09 14.19
C GLY A 108 -8.55 -20.86 13.67
N ALA A 109 -7.99 -20.98 12.48
CA ALA A 109 -7.48 -19.82 11.74
C ALA A 109 -8.65 -18.85 11.49
N LEU A 110 -8.38 -17.55 11.60
CA LEU A 110 -9.37 -16.54 11.23
C LEU A 110 -9.58 -16.60 9.72
N VAL A 111 -10.83 -16.44 9.28
CA VAL A 111 -11.19 -16.49 7.86
C VAL A 111 -12.09 -15.30 7.53
N LEU A 112 -11.90 -14.72 6.35
CA LEU A 112 -12.87 -13.81 5.73
C LEU A 112 -13.71 -14.61 4.74
N THR A 113 -15.03 -14.51 4.87
CA THR A 113 -15.92 -15.15 3.91
C THR A 113 -15.83 -14.46 2.55
N GLY A 114 -16.22 -15.15 1.47
CA GLY A 114 -16.28 -14.54 0.14
C GLY A 114 -17.16 -13.29 0.10
N ASP A 115 -18.27 -13.28 0.85
CA ASP A 115 -19.15 -12.11 0.98
C ASP A 115 -18.44 -10.93 1.68
N ASP A 116 -17.69 -11.19 2.76
CA ASP A 116 -16.95 -10.16 3.48
C ASP A 116 -15.79 -9.60 2.63
N LEU A 117 -15.05 -10.46 1.91
CA LEU A 117 -14.02 -10.04 0.96
C LEU A 117 -14.60 -9.19 -0.17
N SER A 118 -15.74 -9.60 -0.71
CA SER A 118 -16.45 -8.86 -1.75
C SER A 118 -16.87 -7.48 -1.25
N ALA A 119 -17.38 -7.39 -0.02
CA ALA A 119 -17.72 -6.11 0.60
C ALA A 119 -16.48 -5.22 0.79
N LEU A 120 -15.37 -5.78 1.27
CA LEU A 120 -14.10 -5.06 1.46
C LEU A 120 -13.54 -4.53 0.14
N LEU A 121 -13.61 -5.31 -0.94
CA LEU A 121 -13.16 -4.87 -2.26
C LEU A 121 -14.07 -3.79 -2.85
N ALA A 122 -15.38 -3.92 -2.69
CA ALA A 122 -16.36 -3.03 -3.32
C ALA A 122 -16.56 -1.69 -2.61
N GLU A 123 -16.37 -1.65 -1.28
CA GLU A 123 -16.68 -0.49 -0.43
C GLU A 123 -16.08 0.83 -0.94
N PRO A 124 -14.78 0.93 -1.29
CA PRO A 124 -14.19 2.20 -1.71
C PRO A 124 -14.83 2.75 -2.98
N PHE A 125 -15.31 1.87 -3.86
CA PHE A 125 -15.90 2.23 -5.14
C PHE A 125 -17.41 2.48 -5.07
N GLY A 126 -18.06 2.15 -3.94
CA GLY A 126 -19.51 2.25 -3.80
C GLY A 126 -20.29 1.31 -4.74
N GLY A 127 -19.66 0.19 -5.15
CA GLY A 127 -20.18 -0.76 -6.12
C GLY A 127 -20.44 -2.15 -5.55
N THR A 128 -20.31 -3.17 -6.40
CA THR A 128 -20.37 -4.58 -6.01
C THR A 128 -19.13 -5.32 -6.47
N ALA A 129 -18.71 -6.33 -5.71
CA ALA A 129 -17.70 -7.30 -6.09
C ALA A 129 -18.18 -8.72 -5.79
N ASP A 130 -17.46 -9.72 -6.28
CA ASP A 130 -17.71 -11.14 -6.06
C ASP A 130 -16.38 -11.86 -5.89
N CYS A 131 -16.23 -12.69 -4.86
CA CYS A 131 -15.02 -13.45 -4.58
C CYS A 131 -15.34 -14.95 -4.51
N ASP A 132 -14.55 -15.76 -5.21
CA ASP A 132 -14.89 -17.16 -5.48
C ASP A 132 -14.73 -18.08 -4.25
N ALA A 133 -14.04 -17.61 -3.20
CA ALA A 133 -13.72 -18.40 -2.02
C ALA A 133 -13.57 -17.54 -0.74
N GLU A 134 -13.40 -18.23 0.39
CA GLU A 134 -12.97 -17.63 1.65
C GLU A 134 -11.44 -17.46 1.69
N LEU A 135 -10.97 -16.39 2.32
CA LEU A 135 -9.55 -16.13 2.52
C LEU A 135 -9.16 -16.51 3.95
N VAL A 136 -8.18 -17.40 4.08
CA VAL A 136 -7.57 -17.73 5.38
C VAL A 136 -6.61 -16.61 5.76
N LEU A 137 -6.77 -16.04 6.95
CA LEU A 137 -5.97 -14.92 7.45
C LEU A 137 -4.72 -15.42 8.17
N GLU A 138 -3.91 -16.20 7.45
CA GLU A 138 -2.60 -16.68 7.91
C GLU A 138 -1.54 -16.37 6.84
N PRO A 139 -0.29 -16.06 7.25
CA PRO A 139 0.81 -15.93 6.31
C PRO A 139 0.97 -17.16 5.42
N GLY A 140 1.22 -16.95 4.12
CA GLY A 140 1.34 -18.02 3.13
C GLY A 140 0.02 -18.73 2.76
N ALA A 141 -1.13 -18.19 3.18
CA ALA A 141 -2.42 -18.64 2.68
C ALA A 141 -2.53 -18.47 1.16
N ALA A 142 -3.30 -19.37 0.52
CA ALA A 142 -3.55 -19.27 -0.90
C ALA A 142 -4.36 -18.00 -1.23
N PRO A 143 -4.02 -17.27 -2.29
CA PRO A 143 -4.78 -16.11 -2.72
C PRO A 143 -6.19 -16.51 -3.19
N VAL A 144 -7.12 -15.55 -3.12
CA VAL A 144 -8.51 -15.72 -3.57
C VAL A 144 -8.77 -14.85 -4.79
N ASP A 145 -9.30 -15.46 -5.84
CA ASP A 145 -9.75 -14.74 -7.03
C ASP A 145 -11.08 -14.02 -6.77
N CYS A 146 -11.16 -12.78 -7.24
CA CYS A 146 -12.33 -11.92 -7.15
C CYS A 146 -12.58 -11.19 -8.47
N VAL A 147 -13.79 -10.67 -8.63
CA VAL A 147 -14.16 -9.73 -9.69
C VAL A 147 -14.78 -8.51 -9.02
N GLY A 148 -14.27 -7.33 -9.33
CA GLY A 148 -14.65 -6.09 -8.67
C GLY A 148 -14.68 -4.89 -9.60
N PRO A 149 -15.06 -3.72 -9.05
CA PRO A 149 -15.04 -2.45 -9.76
C PRO A 149 -13.69 -2.17 -10.42
N ALA A 150 -13.70 -1.57 -11.60
CA ALA A 150 -12.47 -1.15 -12.26
C ALA A 150 -11.93 0.17 -11.70
N ASN A 151 -12.77 1.07 -11.21
CA ASN A 151 -12.41 2.38 -10.65
C ASN A 151 -13.66 3.00 -9.95
N PHE A 152 -13.56 4.20 -9.38
CA PHE A 152 -14.70 4.85 -8.71
C PHE A 152 -15.85 5.23 -9.63
N ASP A 153 -15.59 5.41 -10.92
CA ASP A 153 -16.62 5.76 -11.90
C ASP A 153 -17.38 4.52 -12.41
N SER A 154 -16.82 3.33 -12.20
CA SER A 154 -17.38 2.04 -12.64
C SER A 154 -17.71 1.17 -11.43
N THR A 155 -18.99 1.16 -11.05
CA THR A 155 -19.47 0.41 -9.86
C THR A 155 -19.75 -1.07 -10.13
N GLU A 156 -19.66 -1.51 -11.39
CA GLU A 156 -19.93 -2.89 -11.81
C GLU A 156 -18.67 -3.78 -11.71
N PRO A 157 -18.81 -5.05 -11.31
CA PRO A 157 -17.68 -5.97 -11.14
C PRO A 157 -17.21 -6.48 -12.51
N THR A 158 -16.29 -5.75 -13.11
CA THR A 158 -15.80 -5.99 -14.48
C THR A 158 -14.31 -6.30 -14.53
N GLN A 159 -13.57 -5.98 -13.47
CA GLN A 159 -12.13 -6.13 -13.38
C GLN A 159 -11.79 -7.36 -12.53
N PRO A 160 -10.91 -8.26 -12.98
CA PRO A 160 -10.33 -9.29 -12.10
C PRO A 160 -9.44 -8.67 -11.03
N TRP A 161 -9.57 -9.19 -9.81
CA TRP A 161 -8.77 -8.87 -8.63
C TRP A 161 -8.33 -10.15 -7.94
N VAL A 162 -7.24 -10.08 -7.19
CA VAL A 162 -6.76 -11.16 -6.35
C VAL A 162 -6.53 -10.65 -4.94
N ALA A 163 -7.07 -11.34 -3.95
CA ALA A 163 -6.92 -11.02 -2.54
C ALA A 163 -5.79 -11.85 -1.92
N HIS A 164 -4.85 -11.16 -1.27
CA HIS A 164 -3.71 -11.74 -0.57
C HIS A 164 -3.76 -11.40 0.91
N THR A 165 -3.40 -12.36 1.77
CA THR A 165 -3.14 -12.09 3.18
C THR A 165 -1.75 -11.49 3.33
N VAL A 166 -1.65 -10.37 4.04
CA VAL A 166 -0.39 -9.67 4.31
C VAL A 166 -0.30 -9.26 5.77
N MET A 167 0.91 -8.99 6.23
CA MET A 167 1.16 -8.46 7.57
C MET A 167 1.37 -6.96 7.51
N VAL A 168 0.78 -6.24 8.46
CA VAL A 168 1.02 -4.81 8.66
C VAL A 168 1.35 -4.56 10.14
N PRO A 169 1.99 -3.44 10.50
CA PRO A 169 2.16 -3.07 11.90
C PRO A 169 0.83 -3.09 12.68
N ALA A 170 0.89 -3.50 13.96
CA ALA A 170 -0.26 -3.39 14.85
C ALA A 170 -0.73 -1.92 14.98
N GLU A 171 -2.02 -1.69 15.24
CA GLU A 171 -2.57 -0.33 15.33
C GLU A 171 -1.96 0.50 16.47
N SER A 172 -1.53 -0.17 17.53
CA SER A 172 -0.82 0.46 18.65
C SER A 172 0.66 0.70 18.37
N GLY A 173 1.11 0.38 17.15
CA GLY A 173 2.48 0.53 16.69
C GLY A 173 3.20 -0.80 16.54
N PHE A 174 4.29 -0.77 15.79
CA PHE A 174 5.08 -1.95 15.44
C PHE A 174 5.65 -2.72 16.63
N GLN A 175 5.90 -2.04 17.76
CA GLN A 175 6.44 -2.65 18.98
C GLN A 175 5.51 -3.70 19.58
N ASP A 176 4.21 -3.59 19.29
CA ASP A 176 3.18 -4.55 19.74
C ASP A 176 2.98 -5.71 18.76
N GLY A 177 3.79 -5.77 17.71
CA GLY A 177 3.81 -6.84 16.73
C GLY A 177 3.17 -6.45 15.40
N SER A 178 2.74 -7.47 14.67
CA SER A 178 2.04 -7.33 13.40
C SER A 178 0.59 -7.76 13.56
N ARG A 179 -0.27 -7.23 12.70
CA ARG A 179 -1.63 -7.71 12.50
C ARG A 179 -1.84 -8.10 11.04
N VAL A 180 -2.86 -8.91 10.81
CA VAL A 180 -3.23 -9.32 9.45
C VAL A 180 -4.01 -8.20 8.76
N ALA A 181 -3.72 -8.00 7.48
CA ALA A 181 -4.46 -7.16 6.55
C ALA A 181 -4.68 -7.92 5.23
N VAL A 182 -5.47 -7.34 4.33
CA VAL A 182 -5.71 -7.88 2.99
C VAL A 182 -5.17 -6.91 1.94
N LEU A 183 -4.33 -7.42 1.05
CA LEU A 183 -3.87 -6.70 -0.13
C LEU A 183 -4.62 -7.23 -1.35
N PHE A 184 -5.39 -6.37 -1.99
CA PHE A 184 -5.99 -6.68 -3.29
C PHE A 184 -5.06 -6.18 -4.40
N SER A 185 -4.84 -7.00 -5.43
CA SER A 185 -4.13 -6.62 -6.65
C SER A 185 -5.00 -6.88 -7.89
N THR A 186 -5.01 -5.97 -8.86
CA THR A 186 -5.76 -6.18 -10.12
C THR A 186 -5.05 -7.19 -11.02
N GLY A 187 -5.83 -7.94 -11.80
CA GLY A 187 -5.30 -8.87 -12.80
C GLY A 187 -5.15 -10.27 -12.23
N THR A 188 -3.97 -10.85 -12.39
CA THR A 188 -3.60 -12.14 -11.79
C THR A 188 -2.91 -11.93 -10.45
N ALA A 189 -2.63 -13.02 -9.72
CA ALA A 189 -1.84 -12.98 -8.50
C ALA A 189 -0.53 -12.20 -8.71
N LEU A 190 0.01 -11.66 -7.60
CA LEU A 190 1.30 -10.98 -7.61
C LEU A 190 2.36 -11.82 -8.35
N PRO A 191 3.20 -11.19 -9.20
CA PRO A 191 4.26 -11.90 -9.89
C PRO A 191 5.26 -12.50 -8.89
N GLU A 192 5.97 -13.55 -9.30
CA GLU A 192 6.98 -14.23 -8.45
C GLU A 192 8.00 -13.23 -7.84
N ALA A 193 8.34 -12.16 -8.56
CA ALA A 193 9.26 -11.11 -8.09
C ALA A 193 8.71 -10.29 -6.90
N ALA A 194 7.38 -10.29 -6.68
CA ALA A 194 6.72 -9.55 -5.61
C ALA A 194 6.16 -10.46 -4.51
N GLU A 195 6.44 -11.77 -4.55
CA GLU A 195 6.01 -12.72 -3.53
C GLU A 195 6.65 -12.44 -2.17
N ASP A 196 7.84 -11.83 -2.13
CA ASP A 196 8.55 -11.46 -0.89
C ASP A 196 7.71 -10.48 -0.02
N LEU A 197 6.79 -9.72 -0.63
CA LEU A 197 5.84 -8.86 0.11
C LEU A 197 4.82 -9.65 0.95
N LEU A 198 4.68 -10.94 0.69
CA LEU A 198 3.72 -11.84 1.36
C LEU A 198 4.37 -12.67 2.47
N ASP A 199 5.68 -12.52 2.70
CA ASP A 199 6.40 -13.28 3.71
C ASP A 199 5.93 -12.93 5.13
N GLU A 200 5.97 -13.92 6.03
CA GLU A 200 5.49 -13.78 7.41
C GLU A 200 6.29 -12.76 8.24
N ASP A 201 7.55 -12.56 7.87
CA ASP A 201 8.49 -11.66 8.51
C ASP A 201 8.49 -10.26 7.89
N VAL A 202 7.72 -10.03 6.82
CA VAL A 202 7.63 -8.75 6.12
C VAL A 202 6.36 -8.01 6.52
N THR A 203 6.49 -6.78 7.01
CA THR A 203 5.35 -5.90 7.28
C THR A 203 5.23 -4.80 6.26
N LEU A 204 4.02 -4.59 5.74
CA LEU A 204 3.75 -3.62 4.69
C LEU A 204 3.35 -2.25 5.26
N THR A 205 3.89 -1.22 4.63
CA THR A 205 3.42 0.17 4.68
C THR A 205 3.37 0.72 3.26
N GLY A 206 2.77 1.91 3.07
CA GLY A 206 2.67 2.50 1.75
C GLY A 206 2.16 3.93 1.77
N VAL A 207 2.49 4.68 0.73
CA VAL A 207 2.07 6.07 0.52
C VAL A 207 1.76 6.28 -0.95
N GLY A 208 0.62 6.92 -1.25
CA GLY A 208 0.36 7.55 -2.54
C GLY A 208 1.05 8.91 -2.64
N PHE A 209 1.80 9.14 -3.71
CA PHE A 209 2.48 10.41 -4.01
C PHE A 209 1.74 11.26 -5.06
N GLY A 210 0.81 10.64 -5.79
CA GLY A 210 -0.07 11.30 -6.75
C GLY A 210 0.05 10.72 -8.16
N SER A 211 -0.98 10.94 -8.99
CA SER A 211 -1.13 10.33 -10.32
C SER A 211 0.05 10.47 -11.31
N THR A 212 0.92 11.47 -11.16
CA THR A 212 2.09 11.67 -12.05
C THR A 212 3.36 10.97 -11.58
N PHE A 213 3.38 10.45 -10.35
CA PHE A 213 4.52 9.72 -9.81
C PHE A 213 4.70 8.39 -10.57
N GLY A 214 5.94 8.01 -10.88
CA GLY A 214 6.20 6.79 -11.66
C GLY A 214 5.70 6.82 -13.11
N MET A 215 5.40 8.00 -13.68
CA MET A 215 5.12 8.11 -15.13
C MET A 215 6.34 7.72 -15.96
N ASP A 216 7.52 8.13 -15.51
CA ASP A 216 8.82 7.67 -15.99
C ASP A 216 9.45 6.74 -14.92
N PRO A 217 10.32 5.78 -15.32
CA PRO A 217 11.05 4.96 -14.37
C PRO A 217 11.87 5.80 -13.40
N LEU A 218 11.87 5.41 -12.13
CA LEU A 218 12.61 6.07 -11.07
C LEU A 218 14.05 5.53 -11.03
N SER A 219 15.01 6.42 -10.78
CA SER A 219 16.38 6.01 -10.48
C SER A 219 16.49 5.42 -9.08
N ALA A 220 17.55 4.66 -8.78
CA ALA A 220 17.78 4.11 -7.44
C ALA A 220 17.81 5.19 -6.34
N GLU A 221 18.37 6.37 -6.65
CA GLU A 221 18.40 7.52 -5.73
C GLU A 221 17.00 8.10 -5.48
N ASP A 222 16.16 8.17 -6.53
CA ASP A 222 14.78 8.64 -6.40
C ASP A 222 13.91 7.63 -5.63
N VAL A 223 14.07 6.33 -5.88
CA VAL A 223 13.39 5.26 -5.12
C VAL A 223 13.78 5.35 -3.65
N ALA A 224 15.07 5.47 -3.34
CA ALA A 224 15.54 5.62 -1.97
C ALA A 224 14.94 6.84 -1.28
N GLY A 225 14.96 8.01 -1.93
CA GLY A 225 14.38 9.24 -1.38
C GLY A 225 12.87 9.13 -1.14
N SER A 226 12.13 8.55 -2.08
CA SER A 226 10.69 8.33 -1.94
C SER A 226 10.38 7.28 -0.87
N THR A 227 11.18 6.22 -0.76
CA THR A 227 11.02 5.19 0.28
C THR A 227 11.22 5.77 1.67
N LEU A 228 12.26 6.59 1.88
CA LEU A 228 12.45 7.33 3.13
C LEU A 228 11.26 8.25 3.41
N GLY A 229 10.74 8.92 2.38
CA GLY A 229 9.51 9.69 2.45
C GLY A 229 8.31 8.86 2.91
N THR A 230 8.15 7.63 2.41
CA THR A 230 7.10 6.70 2.85
C THR A 230 7.28 6.29 4.31
N LEU A 231 8.49 5.91 4.74
CA LEU A 231 8.77 5.46 6.10
C LEU A 231 8.58 6.55 7.16
N THR A 232 8.75 7.82 6.78
CA THR A 232 8.64 8.99 7.68
C THR A 232 7.29 9.71 7.57
N SER A 233 6.36 9.21 6.75
CA SER A 233 5.09 9.89 6.47
C SER A 233 4.01 9.53 7.49
N GLU A 234 3.44 10.56 8.13
CA GLU A 234 2.20 10.42 8.93
C GLU A 234 0.97 10.07 8.06
N PHE A 235 1.07 10.25 6.73
CA PHE A 235 0.00 9.96 5.76
C PHE A 235 0.11 8.56 5.14
N ALA A 236 1.02 7.72 5.62
CA ALA A 236 1.08 6.34 5.15
C ALA A 236 -0.21 5.58 5.49
N TYR A 237 -0.60 4.64 4.63
CA TYR A 237 -1.77 3.77 4.87
C TYR A 237 -1.62 3.01 6.20
N VAL A 238 -0.39 2.69 6.59
CA VAL A 238 -0.03 2.21 7.92
C VAL A 238 1.25 2.93 8.37
N PRO A 239 1.15 3.95 9.24
CA PRO A 239 2.31 4.72 9.70
C PRO A 239 3.35 3.85 10.41
N VAL A 240 4.62 4.10 10.10
CA VAL A 240 5.80 3.44 10.69
C VAL A 240 6.87 4.44 11.11
N ASP A 241 6.57 5.73 11.10
CA ASP A 241 7.48 6.81 11.49
C ASP A 241 7.86 6.73 12.97
N GLU A 242 6.96 6.21 13.81
CA GLU A 242 7.23 5.96 15.24
C GLU A 242 7.95 4.62 15.50
N MET A 243 8.16 3.80 14.46
CA MET A 243 8.81 2.49 14.59
C MET A 243 10.31 2.63 14.87
N ALA A 244 10.96 3.54 14.16
CA ALA A 244 12.37 3.83 14.27
C ALA A 244 12.64 5.26 13.77
N ASP A 245 13.76 5.85 14.20
CA ASP A 245 14.17 7.18 13.75
C ASP A 245 14.82 7.07 12.36
N TRP A 246 14.02 6.81 11.32
CA TRP A 246 14.48 6.60 9.94
C TRP A 246 15.27 7.81 9.46
N SER A 247 16.48 7.57 8.97
CA SER A 247 17.42 8.65 8.64
C SER A 247 17.89 8.64 7.19
N ASP A 248 18.04 7.46 6.61
CA ASP A 248 18.55 7.28 5.24
C ASP A 248 18.00 5.99 4.65
N VAL A 249 17.91 5.93 3.33
CA VAL A 249 17.61 4.71 2.57
C VAL A 249 18.58 4.63 1.41
N THR A 250 19.03 3.42 1.09
CA THR A 250 19.80 3.14 -0.12
C THR A 250 19.16 2.00 -0.88
N CYS A 251 19.08 2.11 -2.20
CA CYS A 251 18.55 1.07 -3.08
C CYS A 251 19.60 0.70 -4.11
N GLU A 252 19.71 -0.57 -4.47
CA GLU A 252 20.68 -1.02 -5.47
C GLU A 252 20.25 -0.67 -6.89
N ASP A 253 18.95 -0.75 -7.16
CA ASP A 253 18.33 -0.59 -8.48
C ASP A 253 17.23 0.47 -8.48
N GLY A 254 16.88 0.93 -9.69
CA GLY A 254 15.73 1.81 -9.93
C GLY A 254 14.43 1.01 -10.10
N LEU A 255 13.30 1.72 -10.13
CA LEU A 255 11.97 1.10 -10.18
C LEU A 255 11.19 1.56 -11.42
N ASP A 256 10.70 0.60 -12.21
CA ASP A 256 9.81 0.87 -13.34
C ASP A 256 8.37 0.51 -12.97
N PHE A 257 7.45 1.48 -13.10
CA PHE A 257 6.03 1.30 -12.78
C PHE A 257 5.23 0.66 -13.92
N ALA A 258 5.85 0.45 -15.10
CA ALA A 258 5.26 -0.34 -16.17
C ALA A 258 5.24 -1.85 -15.82
N GLU A 259 6.12 -2.28 -14.92
CA GLU A 259 6.25 -3.65 -14.46
C GLU A 259 5.96 -3.69 -12.94
N PHE A 260 5.33 -4.75 -12.45
CA PHE A 260 5.15 -4.91 -11.00
C PHE A 260 6.31 -5.74 -10.45
N GLU A 261 7.49 -5.15 -10.40
CA GLU A 261 8.70 -5.75 -9.82
C GLU A 261 9.07 -5.05 -8.52
N THR A 262 9.82 -5.75 -7.68
CA THR A 262 10.34 -5.20 -6.43
C THR A 262 11.82 -4.85 -6.59
N VAL A 263 12.29 -3.93 -5.74
CA VAL A 263 13.71 -3.65 -5.57
C VAL A 263 14.09 -3.78 -4.10
N ASP A 264 15.29 -4.30 -3.87
CA ASP A 264 15.87 -4.40 -2.55
C ASP A 264 16.48 -3.05 -2.15
N CYS A 265 16.12 -2.58 -0.96
CA CYS A 265 16.69 -1.38 -0.35
C CYS A 265 17.10 -1.67 1.10
N GLU A 266 17.97 -0.83 1.64
CA GLU A 266 18.36 -0.84 3.05
C GLU A 266 18.00 0.52 3.66
N ALA A 267 17.20 0.53 4.73
CA ALA A 267 16.99 1.71 5.57
C ALA A 267 17.99 1.74 6.72
N THR A 268 18.43 2.94 7.10
CA THR A 268 19.26 3.16 8.29
C THR A 268 18.57 4.13 9.25
N THR A 269 18.60 3.81 10.55
CA THR A 269 18.08 4.68 11.62
C THR A 269 19.15 5.67 12.09
N ALA A 270 18.74 6.75 12.77
CA ALA A 270 19.67 7.72 13.34
C ALA A 270 20.63 7.10 14.38
N GLU A 271 20.27 5.97 14.96
CA GLU A 271 21.10 5.20 15.89
C GLU A 271 22.08 4.24 15.16
N GLY A 272 21.96 4.12 13.84
CA GLY A 272 22.82 3.32 12.98
C GLY A 272 22.39 1.86 12.82
N GLU A 273 21.12 1.54 13.14
CA GLU A 273 20.53 0.23 12.86
C GLU A 273 20.13 0.16 11.38
N SER A 274 20.40 -0.96 10.73
CA SER A 274 20.03 -1.21 9.32
C SER A 274 18.83 -2.16 9.25
N TRP A 275 17.96 -1.92 8.27
CA TRP A 275 16.76 -2.71 8.01
C TRP A 275 16.65 -3.02 6.52
N ASP A 276 16.44 -4.30 6.19
CA ASP A 276 16.19 -4.75 4.83
C ASP A 276 14.75 -4.40 4.42
N LEU A 277 14.61 -3.83 3.22
CA LEU A 277 13.35 -3.39 2.64
C LEU A 277 13.15 -4.01 1.26
N VAL A 278 11.90 -4.32 0.95
CA VAL A 278 11.44 -4.68 -0.39
C VAL A 278 10.47 -3.61 -0.86
N VAL A 279 10.80 -2.89 -1.94
CA VAL A 279 10.02 -1.76 -2.43
C VAL A 279 9.36 -2.11 -3.76
N ALA A 280 8.05 -1.93 -3.83
CA ALA A 280 7.23 -2.21 -5.01
C ALA A 280 6.47 -0.96 -5.46
N PRO A 281 6.11 -0.85 -6.76
CA PRO A 281 5.22 0.20 -7.20
C PRO A 281 3.84 0.00 -6.58
N GLY A 282 3.26 1.06 -6.03
CA GLY A 282 1.91 1.06 -5.49
C GLY A 282 1.01 1.96 -6.32
N THR A 283 0.43 1.46 -7.43
CA THR A 283 -0.71 2.16 -8.01
C THR A 283 -1.92 1.92 -7.12
N TYR A 284 -2.25 2.86 -6.25
CA TYR A 284 -3.35 2.72 -5.32
C TYR A 284 -4.70 2.87 -6.01
N ALA A 285 -5.70 2.17 -5.49
CA ALA A 285 -7.04 2.15 -6.04
C ALA A 285 -7.72 3.54 -6.07
N ASP A 286 -7.27 4.50 -5.25
CA ASP A 286 -7.64 5.92 -5.27
C ASP A 286 -7.11 6.71 -6.49
N ASN A 287 -6.37 6.02 -7.38
CA ASN A 287 -5.66 6.55 -8.56
C ASN A 287 -4.39 7.33 -8.23
N ASP A 288 -3.89 7.26 -7.00
CA ASP A 288 -2.57 7.77 -6.68
C ASP A 288 -1.50 6.73 -6.97
N GLN A 289 -0.44 7.16 -7.66
CA GLN A 289 0.77 6.37 -7.80
C GLN A 289 1.63 6.57 -6.56
N GLY A 290 2.25 5.52 -6.09
CA GLY A 290 3.22 5.63 -5.02
C GLY A 290 4.03 4.37 -4.77
N LEU A 291 4.44 4.16 -3.53
CA LEU A 291 5.29 3.02 -3.16
C LEU A 291 4.58 2.17 -2.10
N LEU A 292 4.68 0.86 -2.27
CA LEU A 292 4.40 -0.13 -1.25
C LEU A 292 5.76 -0.65 -0.74
N VAL A 293 5.97 -0.59 0.58
CA VAL A 293 7.24 -0.93 1.21
C VAL A 293 7.01 -2.08 2.18
N GLY A 294 7.66 -3.21 1.92
CA GLY A 294 7.82 -4.30 2.85
C GLY A 294 9.07 -4.10 3.71
N ILE A 295 8.91 -4.20 5.03
CA ILE A 295 9.99 -4.08 6.00
C ILE A 295 10.25 -5.46 6.61
N ASP A 296 11.46 -6.00 6.41
CA ASP A 296 11.86 -7.28 7.01
C ASP A 296 12.16 -7.10 8.50
N ARG A 297 11.36 -7.75 9.34
CA ARG A 297 11.48 -7.66 10.80
C ARG A 297 12.65 -8.42 11.40
N THR A 298 13.31 -9.27 10.63
CA THR A 298 14.44 -10.10 11.08
C THR A 298 15.80 -9.42 10.90
N SER A 299 15.82 -8.31 10.15
CA SER A 299 17.04 -7.57 9.78
C SER A 299 17.47 -6.52 10.82
N GLY A 300 16.54 -5.92 11.57
CA GLY A 300 16.83 -4.96 12.64
C GLY A 300 17.59 -5.59 13.82
N SER A 301 18.90 -5.31 13.94
CA SER A 301 19.77 -5.82 15.01
C SER A 301 20.92 -4.92 15.41
#